data_AF-A0A450RVG2-F1
#
_entry.id   AF-A0A450RVG2-F1
#
_cell.length_a   1.000
_cell.length_b   1.000
_cell.length_c   1.000
_cell.angle_alpha   90.00
_cell.angle_beta   90.00
_cell.angle_gamma   90.00
#
_symmetry.space_group_name_H-M   'P 1'
#
loop_
_entity.id
_entity.type
_entity.pdbx_description
1 polymer ?
#
loop_
_entity_poly.entity_id
_entity_poly.type
_entity_poly.pdbx_seq_one_letter_code
_entity_poly.pdbx_strand_id
1 'polypeptide(L)' 'MTEFLSMGGYGAFIWSAYGLALVILSFNLIRAVRCERRLKKDMARYFSSMAEGG' A
#
# COMPACT_ATOMS: atom_id res chain seq x y z
N MET A 1 -20.62 17.64 -20.43
CA MET A 1 -19.98 17.02 -19.25
C MET A 1 -18.47 16.77 -19.42
N THR A 2 -17.88 16.90 -20.62
CA THR A 2 -16.43 16.76 -20.87
C THR A 2 -15.71 18.10 -21.13
N GLU A 3 -16.44 19.21 -21.22
CA GLU A 3 -15.87 20.54 -21.46
C GLU A 3 -14.95 21.04 -20.32
N PHE A 4 -15.11 20.54 -19.08
CA PHE A 4 -14.19 20.83 -17.97
C PHE A 4 -12.88 20.00 -18.02
N LEU A 5 -12.88 18.85 -18.69
CA LEU A 5 -11.66 18.07 -18.98
C LEU A 5 -10.87 18.67 -20.17
N SER A 6 -11.56 19.43 -21.03
CA SER A 6 -11.02 20.04 -22.24
C SER A 6 -10.81 21.55 -22.18
N MET A 7 -11.14 22.25 -21.08
CA MET A 7 -10.68 23.61 -20.83
C MET A 7 -9.16 23.61 -20.54
N GLY A 8 -8.37 23.47 -21.59
CA GLY A 8 -6.90 23.56 -21.56
C GLY A 8 -6.13 22.23 -21.53
N GLY A 9 -6.72 21.08 -21.85
CA GLY A 9 -5.98 19.83 -22.15
C GLY A 9 -5.25 19.13 -20.98
N TYR A 10 -5.20 19.72 -19.78
CA TYR A 10 -4.45 19.20 -18.64
C TYR A 10 -5.22 18.20 -17.74
N GLY A 11 -6.54 18.09 -17.86
CA GLY A 11 -7.35 17.23 -16.99
C GLY A 11 -6.97 15.74 -17.06
N ALA A 12 -6.64 15.25 -18.26
CA ALA A 12 -6.19 13.88 -18.48
C ALA A 12 -4.78 13.61 -17.89
N PHE A 13 -3.90 14.62 -17.87
CA PHE A 13 -2.56 14.52 -17.28
C PHE A 13 -2.63 14.41 -15.76
N ILE A 14 -3.48 15.21 -15.13
CA ILE A 14 -3.68 15.22 -13.67
C ILE A 14 -4.22 13.87 -13.22
N TRP A 15 -5.26 13.36 -13.89
CA TRP A 15 -5.83 12.05 -13.57
C TRP A 15 -4.82 10.91 -13.77
N SER A 16 -4.01 10.96 -14.83
CA SER A 16 -2.94 9.98 -15.06
C SER A 16 -1.83 10.07 -14.02
N ALA A 17 -1.45 11.29 -13.60
CA ALA A 17 -0.46 11.52 -12.54
C ALA A 17 -0.97 11.00 -11.18
N TYR A 18 -2.24 11.25 -10.84
CA TYR A 18 -2.88 10.67 -9.65
C TYR A 18 -2.96 9.15 -9.73
N GLY A 19 -3.31 8.60 -10.89
CA GLY A 19 -3.31 7.15 -11.11
C GLY A 19 -1.92 6.54 -10.90
N LEU A 20 -0.89 7.16 -11.45
CA LEU A 20 0.50 6.71 -11.28
C LEU A 20 0.96 6.79 -9.82
N ALA A 21 0.66 7.89 -9.14
CA ALA A 21 0.94 8.05 -7.71
C ALA A 21 0.23 6.97 -6.87
N LEU A 22 -1.05 6.69 -7.18
CA LEU A 22 -1.84 5.67 -6.49
C LEU A 22 -1.29 4.26 -6.73
N VAL A 23 -0.80 3.97 -7.94
CA VAL A 23 -0.14 2.70 -8.28
C VAL A 23 1.15 2.54 -7.46
N ILE A 24 2.01 3.56 -7.42
CA ILE A 24 3.28 3.52 -6.66
C ILE A 24 3.00 3.37 -5.16
N LEU A 25 2.05 4.15 -4.63
CA LEU A 25 1.65 4.08 -3.23
C LEU A 25 1.08 2.70 -2.88
N SER A 26 0.18 2.17 -3.71
CA SER A 26 -0.42 0.85 -3.51
C SER A 26 0.64 -0.24 -3.54
N PHE A 27 1.59 -0.18 -4.48
CA PHE A 27 2.68 -1.14 -4.56
C PHE A 27 3.56 -1.11 -3.30
N ASN A 28 3.89 0.09 -2.81
CA ASN A 28 4.64 0.26 -1.57
C ASN A 28 3.86 -0.28 -0.35
N LEU A 29 2.57 0.05 -0.27
CA LEU A 29 1.68 -0.39 0.79
C LEU A 29 1.53 -1.92 0.82
N ILE A 30 1.38 -2.56 -0.35
CA ILE A 30 1.32 -4.02 -0.46
C ILE A 30 2.62 -4.63 0.08
N ARG A 31 3.78 -4.07 -0.28
CA ARG A 31 5.09 -4.56 0.22
C ARG A 31 5.22 -4.38 1.74
N ALA A 32 4.84 -3.22 2.26
CA ALA A 32 4.87 -2.91 3.69
C ALA A 32 3.96 -3.85 4.49
N VAL A 33 2.70 -4.00 4.07
CA VAL A 33 1.73 -4.89 4.71
C VAL A 33 2.18 -6.35 4.66
N ARG A 34 2.80 -6.78 3.55
CA ARG A 34 3.30 -8.16 3.40
C ARG A 34 4.52 -8.42 4.28
N CYS A 35 5.35 -7.39 4.52
CA CYS A 35 6.45 -7.44 5.48
C CYS A 35 5.94 -7.48 6.92
N GLU A 36 4.98 -6.62 7.28
CA GLU A 36 4.40 -6.57 8.62
C GLU A 36 3.68 -7.88 8.99
N ARG A 37 2.99 -8.50 8.02
CA ARG A 37 2.37 -9.83 8.20
C ARG A 37 3.40 -10.94 8.47
N ARG A 38 4.62 -10.83 7.93
CA ARG A 38 5.71 -11.77 8.26
C ARG A 38 6.20 -11.52 9.69
N LEU A 39 6.45 -10.27 10.05
CA LEU A 39 6.96 -9.89 11.36
C LEU A 39 6.01 -10.27 12.52
N LYS A 40 4.69 -10.05 12.35
CA LYS A 40 3.68 -10.48 13.34
C LYS A 40 3.62 -11.99 13.53
N LYS A 41 3.86 -12.78 12.46
CA LYS A 41 3.90 -14.24 12.54
C LYS A 41 5.08 -14.77 13.34
N ASP A 42 6.19 -14.05 13.34
CA ASP A 42 7.39 -14.49 14.06
C ASP A 42 7.31 -14.19 15.56
N MET A 43 6.67 -13.09 15.97
CA MET A 43 6.49 -12.76 17.39
C MET A 43 5.60 -13.76 18.14
N ALA A 44 4.56 -14.30 17.48
CA ALA A 44 3.68 -15.31 18.08
C ALA A 44 4.43 -16.61 18.41
N ARG A 45 5.55 -16.90 17.74
CA ARG A 45 6.32 -18.12 17.93
C ARG A 45 7.27 -18.07 19.13
N TYR A 46 7.69 -16.87 19.55
CA TYR A 46 8.59 -16.69 20.70
C TYR A 46 7.85 -16.76 22.04
N PHE A 47 6.57 -16.37 22.08
CA PHE A 47 5.80 -16.42 23.33
C PHE A 47 5.42 -17.85 23.72
N SER A 48 5.19 -18.75 22.76
CA SER A 48 4.88 -20.15 23.04
C SER A 48 6.07 -20.93 23.61
N SER A 49 7.31 -20.61 23.20
CA SER A 49 8.49 -21.33 23.71
C SER A 49 8.90 -20.95 25.13
N MET A 50 8.43 -19.80 25.65
CA MET A 50 8.65 -19.43 27.06
C MET A 50 7.55 -19.96 27.99
N ALA A 51 6.38 -20.33 27.47
CA ALA A 51 5.26 -20.84 28.27
C ALA A 51 5.37 -22.36 28.56
N GLU A 52 6.15 -23.12 27.78
CA GLU A 52 6.37 -24.56 28.00
C GLU A 52 7.57 -24.88 28.92
N GLY A 53 8.28 -23.86 29.42
CA GLY A 53 9.53 -24.03 30.19
C GLY A 53 9.50 -23.64 31.66
N GLY A 54 8.32 -23.38 32.25
CA GLY A 54 8.14 -23.06 33.67
C GLY A 54 7.26 -24.09 34.37
#